data_AF-A0A1H1AND0-F1
#
_entry.id   AF-A0A1H1AND0-F1
#
_cell.length_a   1.000
_cell.length_b   1.000
_cell.length_c   1.000
_cell.angle_alpha   90.00
_cell.angle_beta   90.00
_cell.angle_gamma   90.00
#
_symmetry.space_group_name_H-M   'P 1'
#
loop_
_entity.id
_entity.type
_entity.pdbx_description
1 polymer ?
#
loop_
_entity_poly.entity_id
_entity_poly.type
_entity_poly.pdbx_seq_one_letter_code
_entity_poly.pdbx_strand_id
1 'polypeptide(L)'
;MSTPRNDVPRNNDLPDRDGGPRQNSAPKPRSTRPSTRGGSRPRRGAPVAGTRPNRGGAGARTRQAPVPQPQRISRYRQWYGTLHPSLQLIGLQLWMPLFFIVGFCLCYVFAFHSPHPHDVPIALVGSDPTLVAAVQKALPGEYVFHVYDSLAQAKRDVLAGTMAVAYDPSTNELFKASAHQFQVASLVPATLSTVLTGIGVAAPTITELAPLPAWDEYGTVAMYVMLAWCIGGYMVAMFIGIMGGPLRHRTRMAVIVVGGLVISLITNTLAGPVLGAIHGHWIELVLIAWGWIVAIGLAVNGLSYFVGRFIAAPAMICFVFLSMPSSGGAYPKWFMPEPFAWLNHVVVGSSMVDMIKHQIYGVGPGPARGLITMACYAAAGLVLMFFGKMWWERRRIRAIVTGRTTMFQDAQTANREFLGEQRDAELERHGLTSTETGTLSVLRDDDWEDARVGGDVFTGGRDGLETETTPTGRIPVVRSGDRSGPSGRPGGAGTGPRTRPAPRSDAPRASAGSDAGARSDGDRPHGRHAGQ
;
A
#
# COMPACT_ATOMS: atom_id res chain seq x y z
N MET A 1 -4.73 -17.05 -85.87
CA MET A 1 -4.95 -15.61 -85.59
C MET A 1 -4.28 -15.29 -84.26
N SER A 2 -3.48 -14.24 -84.08
CA SER A 2 -2.73 -13.43 -85.04
C SER A 2 -1.55 -12.78 -84.31
N THR A 3 -0.34 -13.32 -84.46
CA THR A 3 0.91 -12.68 -83.99
C THR A 3 1.50 -11.79 -85.08
N PRO A 4 2.19 -10.72 -84.68
CA PRO A 4 3.58 -10.52 -85.11
C PRO A 4 4.46 -9.99 -83.96
N ARG A 5 5.80 -10.02 -83.98
CA ARG A 5 6.85 -10.75 -84.74
C ARG A 5 8.14 -10.68 -83.85
N ASN A 6 9.06 -11.64 -83.85
CA ASN A 6 10.29 -11.69 -84.68
C ASN A 6 11.13 -10.38 -84.65
N ASP A 7 12.47 -10.38 -84.56
CA ASP A 7 13.44 -11.43 -84.94
C ASP A 7 14.63 -11.63 -83.96
N VAL A 8 15.36 -12.73 -84.18
CA VAL A 8 16.62 -13.15 -83.54
C VAL A 8 17.71 -13.17 -84.62
N PRO A 9 18.98 -12.76 -84.37
CA PRO A 9 20.06 -13.74 -84.59
C PRO A 9 21.36 -13.61 -83.75
N ARG A 10 21.70 -14.75 -83.11
CA ARG A 10 22.98 -15.52 -83.26
C ARG A 10 24.33 -15.02 -82.69
N ASN A 11 24.99 -15.98 -82.02
CA ASN A 11 26.38 -16.48 -82.20
C ASN A 11 27.56 -15.50 -81.93
N ASN A 12 28.69 -15.90 -81.35
CA ASN A 12 29.18 -17.14 -80.70
C ASN A 12 30.07 -16.69 -79.49
N ASP A 13 30.81 -17.48 -78.67
CA ASP A 13 31.38 -18.83 -78.77
C ASP A 13 31.37 -19.59 -77.42
N LEU A 14 31.46 -20.92 -77.51
CA LEU A 14 31.91 -21.85 -76.46
C LEU A 14 33.19 -22.53 -76.97
N PRO A 15 34.11 -22.98 -76.10
CA PRO A 15 34.04 -24.40 -75.71
C PRO A 15 34.43 -24.74 -74.25
N ASP A 16 34.00 -25.94 -73.85
CA ASP A 16 34.60 -26.94 -72.92
C ASP A 16 35.53 -26.50 -71.76
N ARG A 17 35.20 -26.82 -70.49
CA ARG A 17 35.51 -28.08 -69.73
C ARG A 17 37.01 -28.21 -69.37
N ASP A 18 37.41 -28.74 -68.21
CA ASP A 18 36.87 -29.89 -67.49
C ASP A 18 37.22 -29.96 -65.97
N GLY A 19 36.67 -30.97 -65.28
CA GLY A 19 37.21 -31.72 -64.12
C GLY A 19 37.96 -31.06 -62.92
N GLY A 20 37.50 -31.32 -61.69
CA GLY A 20 38.35 -31.22 -60.48
C GLY A 20 37.60 -30.93 -59.15
N PRO A 21 37.94 -31.59 -58.02
CA PRO A 21 37.21 -31.45 -56.75
C PRO A 21 37.64 -30.21 -55.94
N ARG A 22 36.70 -29.57 -55.23
CA ARG A 22 36.98 -28.49 -54.27
C ARG A 22 36.95 -29.01 -52.83
N GLN A 23 38.09 -28.90 -52.15
CA GLN A 23 38.19 -29.07 -50.69
C GLN A 23 37.88 -27.77 -49.92
N ASN A 24 37.73 -27.90 -48.60
CA ASN A 24 37.17 -26.89 -47.70
C ASN A 24 38.01 -25.62 -47.55
N SER A 25 37.34 -24.49 -47.30
CA SER A 25 37.90 -23.38 -46.51
C SER A 25 36.79 -22.73 -45.65
N ALA A 26 37.16 -22.27 -44.45
CA ALA A 26 36.20 -21.97 -43.38
C ALA A 26 35.59 -20.54 -43.43
N PRO A 27 34.43 -20.31 -42.78
CA PRO A 27 33.86 -18.96 -42.65
C PRO A 27 34.77 -18.02 -41.84
N LYS A 28 35.00 -16.81 -42.35
CA LYS A 28 35.87 -15.81 -41.70
C LYS A 28 35.25 -15.31 -40.38
N PRO A 29 36.03 -15.15 -39.29
CA PRO A 29 35.53 -14.59 -38.04
C PRO A 29 35.13 -13.12 -38.19
N ARG A 30 34.01 -12.75 -37.59
CA ARG A 30 33.42 -11.40 -37.68
C ARG A 30 34.06 -10.48 -36.63
N SER A 31 34.89 -9.54 -37.09
CA SER A 31 35.63 -8.61 -36.22
C SER A 31 34.71 -7.81 -35.29
N THR A 32 34.77 -8.09 -33.99
CA THR A 32 34.18 -7.30 -32.91
C THR A 32 35.21 -6.29 -32.41
N ARG A 33 35.05 -5.01 -32.79
CA ARG A 33 35.94 -3.93 -32.36
C ARG A 33 35.82 -3.69 -30.84
N PRO A 34 36.92 -3.52 -30.08
CA PRO A 34 36.85 -3.36 -28.63
C PRO A 34 36.14 -2.07 -28.20
N SER A 35 35.32 -2.15 -27.15
CA SER A 35 34.87 -0.99 -26.37
C SER A 35 35.92 -0.67 -25.31
N THR A 36 36.61 0.47 -25.46
CA THR A 36 37.66 0.91 -24.54
C THR A 36 37.10 1.27 -23.16
N ARG A 37 37.67 0.66 -22.10
CA ARG A 37 37.53 1.08 -20.71
C ARG A 37 37.99 2.54 -20.54
N GLY A 38 37.23 3.35 -19.81
CA GLY A 38 37.59 4.75 -19.56
C GLY A 38 36.42 5.61 -19.05
N GLY A 39 36.56 6.12 -17.82
CA GLY A 39 35.54 6.96 -17.17
C GLY A 39 35.21 8.20 -18.01
N SER A 40 33.98 8.26 -18.52
CA SER A 40 33.59 9.26 -19.53
C SER A 40 32.31 10.00 -19.17
N ARG A 41 32.35 11.32 -19.35
CA ARG A 41 31.24 12.27 -19.07
C ARG A 41 29.98 11.87 -19.86
N PRO A 42 28.76 12.14 -19.35
CA PRO A 42 27.52 11.72 -19.98
C PRO A 42 27.43 12.16 -21.45
N ARG A 43 27.20 11.18 -22.34
CA ARG A 43 27.28 11.33 -23.80
C ARG A 43 26.23 12.33 -24.30
N ARG A 44 26.69 13.51 -24.73
CA ARG A 44 25.83 14.64 -25.08
C ARG A 44 25.22 14.43 -26.48
N GLY A 45 23.88 14.45 -26.56
CA GLY A 45 23.15 14.53 -27.82
C GLY A 45 22.78 13.20 -28.48
N ALA A 46 21.71 12.57 -28.00
CA ALA A 46 20.77 11.92 -28.90
C ALA A 46 19.85 13.01 -29.53
N PRO A 47 19.42 12.90 -30.79
CA PRO A 47 18.57 13.90 -31.42
C PRO A 47 17.19 13.95 -30.72
N VAL A 48 16.77 15.14 -30.29
CA VAL A 48 15.44 15.36 -29.71
C VAL A 48 14.40 15.24 -30.83
N ALA A 49 13.32 14.48 -30.57
CA ALA A 49 12.21 14.35 -31.50
C ALA A 49 11.56 15.73 -31.75
N GLY A 50 11.62 16.19 -33.00
CA GLY A 50 11.12 17.51 -33.42
C GLY A 50 12.11 18.36 -34.22
N THR A 51 13.43 18.06 -34.15
CA THR A 51 14.45 18.85 -34.85
C THR A 51 14.44 18.59 -36.36
N ARG A 52 13.70 19.39 -37.13
CA ARG A 52 13.88 19.48 -38.59
C ARG A 52 15.30 20.01 -38.89
N PRO A 53 16.07 19.39 -39.80
CA PRO A 53 17.40 19.87 -40.15
C PRO A 53 17.31 21.14 -40.99
N ASN A 54 17.61 22.29 -40.39
CA ASN A 54 17.59 23.58 -41.09
C ASN A 54 18.77 23.69 -42.07
N ARG A 55 18.52 23.55 -43.37
CA ARG A 55 19.53 23.76 -44.43
C ARG A 55 19.70 25.26 -44.70
N GLY A 56 20.59 25.91 -43.94
CA GLY A 56 21.14 27.21 -44.32
C GLY A 56 21.50 28.13 -43.16
N GLY A 57 22.70 28.73 -43.24
CA GLY A 57 23.07 29.96 -42.55
C GLY A 57 23.42 29.86 -41.06
N ALA A 58 24.46 30.61 -40.65
CA ALA A 58 24.85 30.93 -39.28
C ALA A 58 24.97 29.77 -38.27
N GLY A 59 26.21 29.46 -37.87
CA GLY A 59 26.49 28.45 -36.84
C GLY A 59 25.85 28.78 -35.49
N ALA A 60 24.74 28.13 -35.18
CA ALA A 60 24.09 28.20 -33.88
C ALA A 60 25.01 27.66 -32.78
N ARG A 61 25.78 28.55 -32.14
CA ARG A 61 26.67 28.22 -31.03
C ARG A 61 25.85 27.60 -29.90
N THR A 62 25.89 26.27 -29.77
CA THR A 62 25.24 25.53 -28.69
C THR A 62 25.78 26.01 -27.34
N ARG A 63 25.12 27.00 -26.72
CA ARG A 63 25.52 27.56 -25.43
C ARG A 63 25.59 26.42 -24.42
N GLN A 64 26.80 26.05 -24.05
CA GLN A 64 27.00 25.03 -23.04
C GLN A 64 26.48 25.58 -21.72
N ALA A 65 25.61 24.84 -21.04
CA ALA A 65 25.22 25.17 -19.67
C ALA A 65 26.50 25.30 -18.82
N PRO A 66 26.64 26.35 -17.99
CA PRO A 66 27.78 26.49 -17.09
C PRO A 66 27.98 25.23 -16.25
N VAL A 67 29.24 24.90 -15.93
CA VAL A 67 29.55 23.81 -15.00
C VAL A 67 28.89 24.15 -13.65
N PRO A 68 28.09 23.25 -13.05
CA PRO A 68 27.49 23.50 -11.75
C PRO A 68 28.56 23.77 -10.70
N GLN A 69 28.38 24.79 -9.87
CA GLN A 69 29.28 25.03 -8.74
C GLN A 69 29.22 23.84 -7.77
N PRO A 70 30.36 23.40 -7.19
CA PRO A 70 30.38 22.29 -6.25
C PRO A 70 29.44 22.57 -5.07
N GLN A 71 28.57 21.61 -4.77
CA GLN A 71 27.59 21.75 -3.70
C GLN A 71 28.31 21.89 -2.35
N ARG A 72 28.09 23.00 -1.63
CA ARG A 72 28.56 23.14 -0.24
C ARG A 72 27.89 22.06 0.62
N ILE A 73 28.69 21.11 1.11
CA ILE A 73 28.29 20.04 2.01
C ILE A 73 28.42 20.55 3.45
N SER A 74 27.49 20.20 4.34
CA SER A 74 27.58 20.54 5.77
C SER A 74 28.52 19.57 6.50
N ARG A 75 29.14 20.03 7.60
CA ARG A 75 29.99 19.17 8.47
C ARG A 75 29.28 17.87 8.87
N TYR A 76 27.98 17.95 9.20
CA TYR A 76 27.17 16.78 9.50
C TYR A 76 27.07 15.79 8.33
N ARG A 77 26.87 16.25 7.08
CA ARG A 77 26.80 15.35 5.90
C ARG A 77 28.17 14.81 5.50
N GLN A 78 29.26 15.51 5.82
CA GLN A 78 30.62 14.96 5.68
C GLN A 78 30.85 13.82 6.68
N TRP A 79 30.57 14.04 7.97
CA TRP A 79 30.66 13.01 9.01
C TRP A 79 29.73 11.81 8.74
N TYR A 80 28.48 12.07 8.36
CA TYR A 80 27.52 11.00 8.05
C TYR A 80 27.98 10.13 6.86
N GLY A 81 28.71 10.75 5.91
CA GLY A 81 29.32 10.05 4.78
C GLY A 81 30.48 9.12 5.14
N THR A 82 31.08 9.23 6.34
CA THR A 82 32.11 8.28 6.81
C THR A 82 31.54 7.09 7.58
N LEU A 83 30.21 7.01 7.75
CA LEU A 83 29.54 5.85 8.33
C LEU A 83 29.36 4.76 7.25
N HIS A 84 29.32 3.49 7.66
CA HIS A 84 29.07 2.36 6.75
C HIS A 84 27.80 2.60 5.91
N PRO A 85 27.79 2.36 4.58
CA PRO A 85 26.67 2.76 3.71
C PRO A 85 25.31 2.20 4.15
N SER A 86 25.28 1.00 4.72
CA SER A 86 24.05 0.39 5.24
C SER A 86 23.56 1.09 6.52
N LEU A 87 24.45 1.57 7.39
CA LEU A 87 24.08 2.40 8.56
C LEU A 87 23.51 3.76 8.12
N GLN A 88 24.05 4.34 7.04
CA GLN A 88 23.47 5.56 6.44
C GLN A 88 22.03 5.29 5.96
N LEU A 89 21.79 4.18 5.24
CA LEU A 89 20.44 3.84 4.77
C LEU A 89 19.46 3.52 5.90
N ILE A 90 19.91 2.84 6.97
CA ILE A 90 19.11 2.56 8.17
C ILE A 90 18.74 3.87 8.88
N GLY A 91 19.72 4.76 9.16
CA GLY A 91 19.45 6.05 9.79
C GLY A 91 18.51 6.95 8.97
N LEU A 92 18.63 6.93 7.65
CA LEU A 92 17.72 7.59 6.70
C LEU A 92 16.33 6.92 6.56
N GLN A 93 16.06 5.88 7.36
CA GLN A 93 14.79 5.15 7.43
C GLN A 93 14.19 5.12 8.85
N LEU A 94 15.00 5.24 9.91
CA LEU A 94 14.57 5.29 11.32
C LEU A 94 13.61 6.44 11.67
N TRP A 95 13.50 7.47 10.82
CA TRP A 95 12.47 8.50 10.97
C TRP A 95 11.05 7.95 10.90
N MET A 96 10.80 6.84 10.18
CA MET A 96 9.47 6.23 10.07
C MET A 96 8.94 5.65 11.39
N PRO A 97 9.64 4.75 12.11
CA PRO A 97 9.18 4.26 13.40
C PRO A 97 9.12 5.36 14.46
N LEU A 98 10.07 6.31 14.47
CA LEU A 98 10.03 7.46 15.38
C LEU A 98 8.78 8.33 15.13
N PHE A 99 8.49 8.66 13.87
CA PHE A 99 7.27 9.35 13.47
C PHE A 99 6.00 8.58 13.88
N PHE A 100 6.01 7.25 13.74
CA PHE A 100 4.86 6.41 14.12
C PHE A 100 4.59 6.44 15.63
N ILE A 101 5.64 6.29 16.45
CA ILE A 101 5.53 6.38 17.92
C ILE A 101 5.03 7.76 18.35
N VAL A 102 5.64 8.83 17.83
CA VAL A 102 5.25 10.22 18.15
C VAL A 102 3.81 10.52 17.70
N GLY A 103 3.43 10.10 16.49
CA GLY A 103 2.07 10.29 15.96
C GLY A 103 1.02 9.52 16.75
N PHE A 104 1.31 8.28 17.17
CA PHE A 104 0.40 7.49 18.00
C PHE A 104 0.22 8.12 19.38
N CYS A 105 1.30 8.54 20.06
CA CYS A 105 1.18 9.22 21.35
C CYS A 105 0.42 10.56 21.25
N LEU A 106 0.76 11.41 20.28
CA LEU A 106 0.17 12.75 20.14
C LEU A 106 -1.27 12.75 19.58
N CYS A 107 -1.70 11.68 18.91
CA CYS A 107 -3.06 11.63 18.34
C CYS A 107 -3.98 10.63 19.03
N TYR A 108 -3.49 9.48 19.53
CA TYR A 108 -4.33 8.44 20.11
C TYR A 108 -4.35 8.54 21.64
N VAL A 109 -3.17 8.62 22.29
CA VAL A 109 -3.13 8.78 23.76
C VAL A 109 -3.74 10.12 24.14
N PHE A 110 -3.36 11.22 23.47
CA PHE A 110 -3.95 12.53 23.74
C PHE A 110 -5.49 12.57 23.55
N ALA A 111 -6.05 11.88 22.55
CA ALA A 111 -7.50 11.86 22.34
C ALA A 111 -8.27 10.90 23.26
N PHE A 112 -7.67 9.77 23.66
CA PHE A 112 -8.39 8.66 24.32
C PHE A 112 -7.98 8.40 25.79
N HIS A 113 -6.99 9.10 26.35
CA HIS A 113 -6.59 8.90 27.76
C HIS A 113 -7.64 9.35 28.79
N SER A 114 -8.42 10.40 28.48
CA SER A 114 -9.45 10.96 29.37
C SER A 114 -10.55 11.65 28.56
N PRO A 115 -11.38 10.89 27.81
CA PRO A 115 -12.52 11.42 27.07
C PRO A 115 -13.63 11.84 28.05
N HIS A 116 -13.84 13.14 28.22
CA HIS A 116 -14.91 13.69 29.06
C HIS A 116 -16.07 14.22 28.21
N PRO A 117 -17.34 14.10 28.67
CA PRO A 117 -18.48 14.75 28.04
C PRO A 117 -18.33 16.28 28.04
N HIS A 118 -18.48 16.89 26.86
CA HIS A 118 -18.51 18.34 26.70
C HIS A 118 -19.68 18.72 25.78
N ASP A 119 -20.60 19.55 26.29
CA ASP A 119 -21.79 20.06 25.60
C ASP A 119 -22.60 18.98 24.84
N VAL A 120 -22.82 17.82 25.48
CA VAL A 120 -23.58 16.70 24.89
C VAL A 120 -25.05 17.09 24.71
N PRO A 121 -25.59 17.13 23.47
CA PRO A 121 -26.91 17.68 23.20
C PRO A 121 -28.02 16.68 23.50
N ILE A 122 -28.84 16.98 24.52
CA ILE A 122 -30.04 16.21 24.89
C ILE A 122 -31.26 16.89 24.29
N ALA A 123 -32.11 16.13 23.59
CA ALA A 123 -33.44 16.61 23.19
C ALA A 123 -34.42 16.49 24.37
N LEU A 124 -34.91 17.61 24.89
CA LEU A 124 -35.93 17.67 25.93
C LEU A 124 -37.29 17.89 25.26
N VAL A 125 -38.24 16.98 25.47
CA VAL A 125 -39.61 17.17 24.98
C VAL A 125 -40.37 18.06 25.95
N GLY A 126 -40.90 19.19 25.47
CA GLY A 126 -41.45 20.24 26.33
C GLY A 126 -40.39 20.87 27.22
N SER A 127 -40.73 21.17 28.48
CA SER A 127 -39.85 21.89 29.40
C SER A 127 -39.83 21.30 30.82
N ASP A 128 -38.63 21.05 31.34
CA ASP A 128 -38.39 20.70 32.75
C ASP A 128 -37.23 21.56 33.30
N PRO A 129 -37.52 22.76 33.86
CA PRO A 129 -36.50 23.61 34.46
C PRO A 129 -35.79 22.96 35.67
N THR A 130 -36.46 22.02 36.36
CA THR A 130 -35.93 21.35 37.56
C THR A 130 -34.83 20.38 37.17
N LEU A 131 -35.07 19.53 36.16
CA LEU A 131 -34.05 18.64 35.60
C LEU A 131 -32.87 19.42 35.03
N VAL A 132 -33.11 20.48 34.25
CA VAL A 132 -32.04 21.28 33.65
C VAL A 132 -31.16 21.92 34.74
N ALA A 133 -31.77 22.49 35.80
CA ALA A 133 -31.03 23.03 36.92
C ALA A 133 -30.29 21.95 37.73
N ALA A 134 -30.86 20.76 37.89
CA ALA A 134 -30.24 19.64 38.60
C ALA A 134 -29.01 19.09 37.85
N VAL A 135 -29.12 18.88 36.54
CA VAL A 135 -28.01 18.42 35.70
C VAL A 135 -26.91 19.49 35.63
N GLN A 136 -27.26 20.76 35.42
CA GLN A 136 -26.27 21.84 35.40
C GLN A 136 -25.54 22.03 36.75
N LYS A 137 -26.19 21.68 37.87
CA LYS A 137 -25.59 21.69 39.21
C LYS A 137 -24.69 20.47 39.47
N ALA A 138 -25.05 19.30 38.94
CA ALA A 138 -24.32 18.05 39.17
C ALA A 138 -23.16 17.83 38.19
N LEU A 139 -23.35 18.18 36.92
CA LEU A 139 -22.49 17.85 35.78
C LEU A 139 -22.28 19.11 34.89
N PRO A 140 -21.66 20.18 35.43
CA PRO A 140 -21.60 21.49 34.79
C PRO A 140 -20.79 21.48 33.48
N GLY A 141 -21.44 21.77 32.36
CA GLY A 141 -20.81 21.81 31.03
C GLY A 141 -20.68 20.45 30.32
N GLU A 142 -21.18 19.37 30.93
CA GLU A 142 -21.21 18.05 30.27
C GLU A 142 -22.37 17.94 29.24
N TYR A 143 -23.50 18.62 29.49
CA TYR A 143 -24.75 18.45 28.72
C TYR A 143 -25.41 19.78 28.38
N VAL A 144 -26.01 19.85 27.19
CA VAL A 144 -26.83 20.99 26.71
C VAL A 144 -28.22 20.48 26.34
N PHE A 145 -29.26 21.10 26.88
CA PHE A 145 -30.64 20.73 26.59
C PHE A 145 -31.21 21.58 25.44
N HIS A 146 -31.75 20.92 24.43
CA HIS A 146 -32.49 21.51 23.32
C HIS A 146 -33.97 21.17 23.48
N VAL A 147 -34.84 22.17 23.57
CA VAL A 147 -36.29 21.99 23.70
C VAL A 147 -36.91 21.61 22.35
N TYR A 148 -37.80 20.61 22.37
CA TYR A 148 -38.57 20.13 21.22
C TYR A 148 -40.07 20.08 21.56
N ASP A 149 -40.91 20.66 20.71
CA ASP A 149 -42.38 20.57 20.81
C ASP A 149 -42.93 19.21 20.38
N SER A 150 -42.10 18.36 19.75
CA SER A 150 -42.52 17.09 19.18
C SER A 150 -41.54 15.96 19.46
N LEU A 151 -41.99 14.96 20.23
CA LEU A 151 -41.27 13.70 20.47
C LEU A 151 -40.91 12.99 19.14
N ALA A 152 -41.75 13.10 18.12
CA ALA A 152 -41.48 12.52 16.80
C ALA A 152 -40.32 13.21 16.07
N GLN A 153 -40.04 14.49 16.36
CA GLN A 153 -38.86 15.17 15.86
C GLN A 153 -37.62 14.81 16.69
N ALA A 154 -37.72 14.86 18.02
CA ALA A 154 -36.62 14.46 18.91
C ALA A 154 -36.10 13.04 18.60
N LYS A 155 -37.01 12.07 18.36
CA LYS A 155 -36.66 10.71 17.93
C LYS A 155 -35.92 10.65 16.59
N ARG A 156 -36.28 11.48 15.60
CA ARG A 156 -35.57 11.57 14.31
C ARG A 156 -34.18 12.17 14.47
N ASP A 157 -34.04 13.19 15.31
CA ASP A 157 -32.78 13.91 15.50
C ASP A 157 -31.76 13.08 16.32
N VAL A 158 -32.23 12.21 17.22
CA VAL A 158 -31.41 11.16 17.85
C VAL A 158 -30.96 10.11 16.82
N LEU A 159 -31.86 9.61 15.96
CA LEU A 159 -31.51 8.66 14.89
C LEU A 159 -30.55 9.25 13.84
N ALA A 160 -30.69 10.55 13.52
CA ALA A 160 -29.82 11.29 12.61
C ALA A 160 -28.47 11.69 13.23
N GLY A 161 -28.31 11.53 14.55
CA GLY A 161 -27.07 11.82 15.25
C GLY A 161 -26.80 13.29 15.58
N THR A 162 -27.80 14.17 15.44
CA THR A 162 -27.71 15.57 15.89
C THR A 162 -27.90 15.69 17.39
N MET A 163 -28.72 14.81 17.98
CA MET A 163 -28.97 14.70 19.41
C MET A 163 -28.38 13.38 19.96
N ALA A 164 -27.96 13.38 21.22
CA ALA A 164 -27.37 12.24 21.92
C ALA A 164 -28.43 11.22 22.37
N VAL A 165 -29.45 11.73 23.05
CA VAL A 165 -30.65 11.04 23.53
C VAL A 165 -31.81 12.03 23.52
N ALA A 166 -33.04 11.54 23.59
CA ALA A 166 -34.22 12.36 23.87
C ALA A 166 -34.84 11.94 25.20
N TYR A 167 -35.36 12.88 25.98
CA TYR A 167 -36.06 12.63 27.23
C TYR A 167 -37.44 13.31 27.20
N ASP A 168 -38.46 12.55 27.59
CA ASP A 168 -39.84 13.02 27.74
C ASP A 168 -40.21 13.04 29.24
N PRO A 169 -40.29 14.23 29.87
CA PRO A 169 -40.66 14.35 31.28
C PRO A 169 -42.11 13.93 31.56
N SER A 170 -42.99 13.89 30.54
CA SER A 170 -44.42 13.59 30.72
C SER A 170 -44.69 12.08 30.86
N THR A 171 -43.87 11.25 30.24
CA THR A 171 -43.90 9.78 30.38
C THR A 171 -42.76 9.22 31.24
N ASN A 172 -41.79 10.06 31.62
CA ASN A 172 -40.52 9.66 32.23
C ASN A 172 -39.78 8.60 31.38
N GLU A 173 -39.68 8.86 30.07
CA GLU A 173 -39.11 7.94 29.08
C GLU A 173 -37.90 8.58 28.38
N LEU A 174 -36.83 7.80 28.22
CA LEU A 174 -35.56 8.22 27.63
C LEU A 174 -35.27 7.37 26.39
N PHE A 175 -35.20 8.04 25.24
CA PHE A 175 -34.97 7.43 23.94
C PHE A 175 -33.51 7.57 23.50
N LYS A 176 -32.91 6.47 23.07
CA LYS A 176 -31.51 6.42 22.63
C LYS A 176 -31.35 5.69 21.29
N ALA A 177 -30.17 5.82 20.66
CA ALA A 177 -29.81 5.12 19.43
C ALA A 177 -28.40 4.50 19.57
N SER A 178 -28.32 3.30 20.14
CA SER A 178 -27.03 2.63 20.40
C SER A 178 -26.23 2.35 19.13
N ALA A 179 -26.90 2.03 18.02
CA ALA A 179 -26.24 1.84 16.72
C ALA A 179 -25.67 3.13 16.11
N HIS A 180 -26.14 4.30 16.54
CA HIS A 180 -25.49 5.56 16.17
C HIS A 180 -24.22 5.79 17.02
N GLN A 181 -24.33 5.84 18.36
CA GLN A 181 -23.16 6.04 19.22
C GLN A 181 -23.28 5.30 20.57
N PHE A 182 -22.76 4.07 20.63
CA PHE A 182 -22.79 3.20 21.81
C PHE A 182 -22.34 3.87 23.12
N GLN A 183 -21.20 4.56 23.11
CA GLN A 183 -20.63 5.19 24.32
C GLN A 183 -21.60 6.20 24.96
N VAL A 184 -22.29 6.99 24.13
CA VAL A 184 -23.29 7.98 24.55
C VAL A 184 -24.58 7.29 25.00
N ALA A 185 -25.05 6.33 24.21
CA ALA A 185 -26.24 5.52 24.47
C ALA A 185 -26.10 4.61 25.72
N SER A 186 -24.90 4.47 26.27
CA SER A 186 -24.64 3.79 27.54
C SER A 186 -24.43 4.78 28.70
N LEU A 187 -23.64 5.86 28.51
CA LEU A 187 -23.34 6.80 29.59
C LEU A 187 -24.52 7.71 29.95
N VAL A 188 -25.14 8.36 28.97
CA VAL A 188 -26.11 9.44 29.21
C VAL A 188 -27.40 8.95 29.90
N PRO A 189 -27.96 7.76 29.59
CA PRO A 189 -29.08 7.24 30.36
C PRO A 189 -28.72 6.97 31.82
N ALA A 190 -27.50 6.54 32.12
CA ALA A 190 -27.05 6.26 33.49
C ALA A 190 -26.83 7.55 34.31
N THR A 191 -26.19 8.57 33.72
CA THR A 191 -25.99 9.86 34.39
C THR A 191 -27.33 10.58 34.63
N LEU A 192 -28.21 10.64 33.62
CA LEU A 192 -29.55 11.25 33.79
C LEU A 192 -30.42 10.48 34.79
N SER A 193 -30.41 9.14 34.79
CA SER A 193 -31.14 8.35 35.81
C SER A 193 -30.66 8.65 37.23
N THR A 194 -29.35 8.84 37.40
CA THR A 194 -28.73 9.20 38.70
C THR A 194 -29.15 10.60 39.15
N VAL A 195 -29.22 11.57 38.23
CA VAL A 195 -29.69 12.93 38.57
C VAL A 195 -31.19 12.95 38.86
N LEU A 196 -32.01 12.28 38.05
CA LEU A 196 -33.47 12.17 38.23
C LEU A 196 -33.83 11.54 39.59
N THR A 197 -33.21 10.41 39.93
CA THR A 197 -33.41 9.78 41.25
C THR A 197 -32.85 10.63 42.40
N GLY A 198 -31.76 11.36 42.18
CA GLY A 198 -31.22 12.35 43.13
C GLY A 198 -32.14 13.54 43.42
N ILE A 199 -33.07 13.87 42.53
CA ILE A 199 -34.14 14.88 42.74
C ILE A 199 -35.51 14.28 43.08
N GLY A 200 -35.58 12.97 43.35
CA GLY A 200 -36.80 12.29 43.78
C GLY A 200 -37.74 11.84 42.66
N VAL A 201 -37.32 11.94 41.38
CA VAL A 201 -38.06 11.36 40.25
C VAL A 201 -37.71 9.88 40.12
N ALA A 202 -38.67 9.04 39.75
CA ALA A 202 -38.41 7.62 39.50
C ALA A 202 -37.40 7.43 38.35
N ALA A 203 -36.65 6.32 38.35
CA ALA A 203 -35.73 6.03 37.25
C ALA A 203 -36.48 5.95 35.90
N PRO A 204 -35.99 6.61 34.84
CA PRO A 204 -36.69 6.69 33.56
C PRO A 204 -36.75 5.35 32.84
N THR A 205 -37.82 5.12 32.08
CA THR A 205 -37.91 3.97 31.16
C THR A 205 -36.97 4.21 29.97
N ILE A 206 -36.01 3.32 29.73
CA ILE A 206 -35.04 3.46 28.63
C ILE A 206 -35.54 2.70 27.39
N THR A 207 -35.87 3.44 26.34
CA THR A 207 -36.34 2.89 25.06
C THR A 207 -35.29 3.04 23.97
N GLU A 208 -34.94 1.93 23.33
CA GLU A 208 -33.95 1.89 22.26
C GLU A 208 -34.61 2.09 20.89
N LEU A 209 -34.18 3.10 20.13
CA LEU A 209 -34.67 3.42 18.79
C LEU A 209 -33.90 2.66 17.69
N ALA A 210 -32.63 2.34 17.94
CA ALA A 210 -31.76 1.68 16.97
C ALA A 210 -30.77 0.75 17.72
N PRO A 211 -31.21 -0.47 18.08
CA PRO A 211 -30.35 -1.42 18.77
C PRO A 211 -29.19 -1.86 17.89
N LEU A 212 -28.03 -2.11 18.51
CA LEU A 212 -26.92 -2.76 17.82
C LEU A 212 -27.23 -4.24 17.59
N PRO A 213 -26.76 -4.82 16.48
CA PRO A 213 -26.92 -6.24 16.22
C PRO A 213 -25.92 -7.08 17.03
N ALA A 214 -26.27 -8.35 17.27
CA ALA A 214 -25.45 -9.28 18.08
C ALA A 214 -24.05 -9.61 17.49
N TRP A 215 -23.74 -9.18 16.25
CA TRP A 215 -22.41 -9.31 15.63
C TRP A 215 -21.56 -8.03 15.73
N ASP A 216 -22.07 -6.95 16.33
CA ASP A 216 -21.31 -5.73 16.64
C ASP A 216 -21.89 -5.03 17.88
N GLU A 217 -21.85 -5.71 19.04
CA GLU A 217 -22.43 -5.26 20.31
C GLU A 217 -21.96 -3.86 20.78
N TYR A 218 -20.81 -3.40 20.27
CA TYR A 218 -20.18 -2.12 20.62
C TYR A 218 -20.22 -1.06 19.50
N GLY A 219 -20.75 -1.37 18.31
CA GLY A 219 -20.84 -0.45 17.17
C GLY A 219 -19.49 -0.10 16.53
N THR A 220 -18.49 -0.97 16.67
CA THR A 220 -17.09 -0.72 16.32
C THR A 220 -16.72 -1.17 14.91
N VAL A 221 -17.50 -2.05 14.28
CA VAL A 221 -17.17 -2.58 12.94
C VAL A 221 -17.03 -1.45 11.93
N ALA A 222 -17.94 -0.47 11.96
CA ALA A 222 -17.90 0.70 11.08
C ALA A 222 -16.57 1.49 11.17
N MET A 223 -15.97 1.57 12.37
CA MET A 223 -14.68 2.23 12.58
C MET A 223 -13.52 1.42 11.99
N TYR A 224 -13.48 0.10 12.24
CA TYR A 224 -12.40 -0.76 11.71
C TYR A 224 -12.46 -0.88 10.18
N VAL A 225 -13.66 -0.89 9.61
CA VAL A 225 -13.90 -0.89 8.16
C VAL A 225 -13.42 0.44 7.54
N MET A 226 -13.78 1.58 8.13
CA MET A 226 -13.28 2.91 7.74
C MET A 226 -11.74 2.97 7.80
N LEU A 227 -11.13 2.43 8.85
CA LEU A 227 -9.67 2.38 8.99
C LEU A 227 -9.03 1.51 7.90
N ALA A 228 -9.60 0.35 7.57
CA ALA A 228 -9.12 -0.51 6.48
C ALA A 228 -9.20 0.19 5.11
N TRP A 229 -10.27 0.94 4.84
CA TRP A 229 -10.42 1.72 3.60
C TRP A 229 -9.42 2.89 3.55
N CYS A 230 -9.19 3.59 4.66
CA CYS A 230 -8.15 4.62 4.78
C CYS A 230 -6.76 4.06 4.44
N ILE A 231 -6.40 2.93 5.05
CA ILE A 231 -5.12 2.23 4.84
C ILE A 231 -4.97 1.84 3.37
N GLY A 232 -5.99 1.21 2.77
CA GLY A 232 -5.99 0.85 1.35
C GLY A 232 -5.77 2.05 0.41
N GLY A 233 -6.51 3.14 0.63
CA GLY A 233 -6.41 4.37 -0.16
C GLY A 233 -5.05 5.04 -0.07
N TYR A 234 -4.52 5.25 1.14
CA TYR A 234 -3.25 5.96 1.29
C TYR A 234 -2.06 5.08 0.86
N MET A 235 -2.04 3.77 1.15
CA MET A 235 -0.86 2.93 0.87
C MET A 235 -0.60 2.79 -0.63
N VAL A 236 -1.62 2.55 -1.45
CA VAL A 236 -1.48 2.47 -2.92
C VAL A 236 -0.87 3.77 -3.47
N ALA A 237 -1.43 4.91 -3.08
CA ALA A 237 -0.96 6.21 -3.55
C ALA A 237 0.41 6.62 -2.98
N MET A 238 0.73 6.21 -1.75
CA MET A 238 2.06 6.38 -1.14
C MET A 238 3.12 5.63 -1.95
N PHE A 239 2.90 4.36 -2.30
CA PHE A 239 3.84 3.61 -3.13
C PHE A 239 3.95 4.16 -4.56
N ILE A 240 2.84 4.66 -5.15
CA ILE A 240 2.88 5.40 -6.42
C ILE A 240 3.68 6.71 -6.30
N GLY A 241 3.60 7.40 -5.16
CA GLY A 241 4.39 8.59 -4.87
C GLY A 241 5.89 8.31 -4.72
N ILE A 242 6.26 7.23 -4.01
CA ILE A 242 7.65 6.84 -3.73
C ILE A 242 8.31 6.18 -4.95
N MET A 243 7.64 5.22 -5.58
CA MET A 243 8.22 4.35 -6.62
C MET A 243 7.72 4.68 -8.03
N GLY A 244 6.48 5.18 -8.17
CA GLY A 244 5.85 5.49 -9.45
C GLY A 244 6.42 6.72 -10.19
N GLY A 245 7.57 7.24 -9.80
CA GLY A 245 8.29 8.37 -10.43
C GLY A 245 8.40 8.28 -11.97
N PRO A 246 8.73 7.10 -12.56
CA PRO A 246 8.78 6.93 -14.02
C PRO A 246 7.42 6.74 -14.72
N LEU A 247 6.33 6.48 -13.97
CA LEU A 247 5.04 6.09 -14.56
C LEU A 247 4.30 7.27 -15.20
N ARG A 248 3.67 7.02 -16.35
CA ARG A 248 2.73 7.97 -16.97
C ARG A 248 1.54 8.24 -16.05
N HIS A 249 1.03 9.48 -16.05
CA HIS A 249 -0.13 9.87 -15.24
C HIS A 249 -1.34 8.95 -15.44
N ARG A 250 -1.67 8.58 -16.70
CA ARG A 250 -2.78 7.63 -16.98
C ARG A 250 -2.57 6.26 -16.30
N THR A 251 -1.33 5.77 -16.24
CA THR A 251 -0.98 4.53 -15.53
C THR A 251 -1.13 4.70 -14.01
N ARG A 252 -0.69 5.82 -13.43
CA ARG A 252 -0.92 6.11 -12.00
C ARG A 252 -2.40 6.13 -11.64
N MET A 253 -3.22 6.81 -12.45
CA MET A 253 -4.67 6.85 -12.26
C MET A 253 -5.30 5.47 -12.41
N ALA A 254 -4.91 4.68 -13.41
CA ALA A 254 -5.38 3.31 -13.58
C ALA A 254 -5.04 2.42 -12.36
N VAL A 255 -3.84 2.54 -11.79
CA VAL A 255 -3.47 1.76 -10.58
C VAL A 255 -4.28 2.21 -9.35
N ILE A 256 -4.57 3.50 -9.18
CA ILE A 256 -5.44 3.97 -8.09
C ILE A 256 -6.88 3.47 -8.27
N VAL A 257 -7.44 3.58 -9.48
CA VAL A 257 -8.84 3.21 -9.75
C VAL A 257 -9.06 1.70 -9.74
N VAL A 258 -8.20 0.92 -10.41
CA VAL A 258 -8.32 -0.54 -10.47
C VAL A 258 -7.81 -1.19 -9.19
N GLY A 259 -6.67 -0.74 -8.66
CA GLY A 259 -6.16 -1.22 -7.37
C GLY A 259 -7.11 -0.89 -6.23
N GLY A 260 -7.76 0.28 -6.26
CA GLY A 260 -8.79 0.64 -5.30
C GLY A 260 -10.04 -0.23 -5.38
N LEU A 261 -10.44 -0.66 -6.59
CA LEU A 261 -11.55 -1.62 -6.76
C LEU A 261 -11.19 -3.00 -6.22
N VAL A 262 -9.98 -3.48 -6.51
CA VAL A 262 -9.48 -4.76 -5.98
C VAL A 262 -9.39 -4.74 -4.45
N ILE A 263 -8.89 -3.65 -3.85
CA ILE A 263 -8.85 -3.51 -2.39
C ILE A 263 -10.26 -3.42 -1.81
N SER A 264 -11.16 -2.65 -2.42
CA SER A 264 -12.56 -2.58 -1.99
C SER A 264 -13.26 -3.94 -1.98
N LEU A 265 -13.06 -4.73 -3.06
CA LEU A 265 -13.59 -6.10 -3.13
C LEU A 265 -13.00 -6.97 -2.02
N ILE A 266 -11.69 -6.89 -1.76
CA ILE A 266 -11.03 -7.66 -0.70
C ILE A 266 -11.53 -7.24 0.69
N THR A 267 -11.54 -5.95 1.03
CA THR A 267 -11.93 -5.48 2.38
C THR A 267 -13.39 -5.79 2.70
N ASN A 268 -14.31 -5.59 1.75
CA ASN A 268 -15.73 -5.87 1.97
C ASN A 268 -16.07 -7.37 1.90
N THR A 269 -15.34 -8.17 1.12
CA THR A 269 -15.49 -9.64 1.15
C THR A 269 -14.95 -10.22 2.45
N LEU A 270 -13.85 -9.69 2.97
CA LEU A 270 -13.32 -10.08 4.29
C LEU A 270 -14.28 -9.65 5.42
N ALA A 271 -14.69 -8.38 5.48
CA ALA A 271 -15.54 -7.88 6.55
C ALA A 271 -16.95 -8.49 6.57
N GLY A 272 -17.55 -8.71 5.39
CA GLY A 272 -18.83 -9.41 5.27
C GLY A 272 -18.66 -10.93 5.19
N PRO A 273 -18.71 -11.54 3.99
CA PRO A 273 -18.75 -12.99 3.79
C PRO A 273 -17.74 -13.88 4.55
N VAL A 274 -16.54 -13.41 4.89
CA VAL A 274 -15.51 -14.24 5.56
C VAL A 274 -15.51 -14.10 7.09
N LEU A 275 -15.71 -12.89 7.62
CA LEU A 275 -15.68 -12.62 9.07
C LEU A 275 -17.08 -12.55 9.71
N GLY A 276 -18.15 -12.37 8.93
CA GLY A 276 -19.51 -12.20 9.45
C GLY A 276 -19.76 -10.86 10.17
N ALA A 277 -18.83 -9.89 10.09
CA ALA A 277 -18.96 -8.61 10.78
C ALA A 277 -19.96 -7.66 10.09
N ILE A 278 -20.26 -7.89 8.81
CA ILE A 278 -21.27 -7.14 8.05
C ILE A 278 -22.23 -8.09 7.34
N HIS A 279 -23.53 -7.85 7.51
CA HIS A 279 -24.61 -8.57 6.84
C HIS A 279 -25.35 -7.63 5.87
N GLY A 280 -25.66 -8.11 4.66
CA GLY A 280 -26.29 -7.32 3.61
C GLY A 280 -25.35 -6.32 2.92
N HIS A 281 -25.92 -5.45 2.08
CA HIS A 281 -25.32 -4.22 1.51
C HIS A 281 -23.95 -4.33 0.80
N TRP A 282 -23.45 -5.54 0.51
CA TRP A 282 -22.08 -5.76 -0.02
C TRP A 282 -21.76 -4.95 -1.28
N ILE A 283 -22.67 -4.87 -2.26
CA ILE A 283 -22.46 -4.10 -3.50
C ILE A 283 -22.31 -2.60 -3.19
N GLU A 284 -23.14 -2.06 -2.31
CA GLU A 284 -23.14 -0.64 -1.94
C GLU A 284 -21.87 -0.29 -1.18
N LEU A 285 -21.48 -1.13 -0.21
CA LEU A 285 -20.24 -0.98 0.55
C LEU A 285 -19.00 -1.12 -0.34
N VAL A 286 -19.01 -2.00 -1.36
CA VAL A 286 -17.95 -2.08 -2.38
C VAL A 286 -17.86 -0.79 -3.20
N LEU A 287 -18.99 -0.18 -3.59
CA LEU A 287 -18.99 1.08 -4.34
C LEU A 287 -18.55 2.28 -3.48
N ILE A 288 -19.02 2.37 -2.24
CA ILE A 288 -18.65 3.42 -1.27
C ILE A 288 -17.15 3.31 -0.94
N ALA A 289 -16.68 2.11 -0.57
CA ALA A 289 -15.26 1.87 -0.29
C ALA A 289 -14.38 2.18 -1.49
N TRP A 290 -14.78 1.78 -2.70
CA TRP A 290 -14.04 2.09 -3.93
C TRP A 290 -13.93 3.60 -4.15
N GLY A 291 -15.04 4.33 -4.01
CA GLY A 291 -15.06 5.80 -4.10
C GLY A 291 -14.11 6.46 -3.10
N TRP A 292 -14.14 6.03 -1.83
CA TRP A 292 -13.26 6.57 -0.78
C TRP A 292 -11.78 6.21 -0.97
N ILE A 293 -11.47 4.95 -1.30
CA ILE A 293 -10.11 4.48 -1.58
C ILE A 293 -9.53 5.24 -2.78
N VAL A 294 -10.34 5.53 -3.80
CA VAL A 294 -9.94 6.37 -4.95
C VAL A 294 -9.79 7.84 -4.56
N ALA A 295 -10.70 8.44 -3.79
CA ALA A 295 -10.61 9.84 -3.36
C ALA A 295 -9.36 10.10 -2.50
N ILE A 296 -9.11 9.24 -1.50
CA ILE A 296 -7.90 9.27 -0.67
C ILE A 296 -6.65 9.03 -1.53
N GLY A 297 -6.70 8.04 -2.43
CA GLY A 297 -5.60 7.73 -3.33
C GLY A 297 -5.23 8.90 -4.26
N LEU A 298 -6.23 9.59 -4.81
CA LEU A 298 -6.05 10.81 -5.61
C LEU A 298 -5.42 11.94 -4.78
N ALA A 299 -5.91 12.19 -3.56
CA ALA A 299 -5.39 13.21 -2.66
C ALA A 299 -3.91 12.95 -2.30
N VAL A 300 -3.58 11.73 -1.88
CA VAL A 300 -2.22 11.32 -1.51
C VAL A 300 -1.26 11.33 -2.71
N ASN A 301 -1.68 10.83 -3.88
CA ASN A 301 -0.85 10.90 -5.09
C ASN A 301 -0.65 12.36 -5.54
N GLY A 302 -1.67 13.23 -5.44
CA GLY A 302 -1.54 14.66 -5.71
C GLY A 302 -0.52 15.33 -4.78
N LEU A 303 -0.63 15.09 -3.48
CA LEU A 303 0.30 15.62 -2.48
C LEU A 303 1.74 15.07 -2.66
N SER A 304 1.89 13.85 -3.19
CA SER A 304 3.20 13.21 -3.41
C SER A 304 4.14 14.01 -4.32
N TYR A 305 3.60 14.81 -5.25
CA TYR A 305 4.40 15.64 -6.15
C TYR A 305 5.15 16.77 -5.41
N PHE A 306 4.61 17.23 -4.28
CA PHE A 306 5.19 18.29 -3.45
C PHE A 306 6.14 17.73 -2.39
N VAL A 307 5.72 16.67 -1.69
CA VAL A 307 6.41 16.09 -0.53
C VAL A 307 7.49 15.06 -0.94
N GLY A 308 7.32 14.38 -2.07
CA GLY A 308 8.24 13.34 -2.54
C GLY A 308 8.27 12.11 -1.61
N ARG A 309 9.47 11.55 -1.36
CA ARG A 309 9.68 10.32 -0.55
C ARG A 309 9.05 10.38 0.86
N PHE A 310 8.90 11.58 1.43
CA PHE A 310 8.31 11.75 2.77
C PHE A 310 6.76 11.73 2.79
N ILE A 311 6.10 11.49 1.64
CA ILE A 311 4.62 11.47 1.53
C ILE A 311 3.92 10.57 2.56
N ALA A 312 4.58 9.51 3.03
CA ALA A 312 4.08 8.64 4.09
C ALA A 312 3.66 9.41 5.36
N ALA A 313 4.41 10.44 5.77
CA ALA A 313 4.10 11.20 6.99
C ALA A 313 2.79 11.99 6.91
N PRO A 314 2.60 12.97 6.00
CA PRO A 314 1.35 13.72 5.92
C PRO A 314 0.18 12.86 5.46
N ALA A 315 0.41 11.80 4.67
CA ALA A 315 -0.66 10.83 4.36
C ALA A 315 -1.15 10.11 5.63
N MET A 316 -0.24 9.60 6.46
CA MET A 316 -0.59 8.97 7.74
C MET A 316 -1.24 9.97 8.70
N ILE A 317 -0.75 11.21 8.79
CA ILE A 317 -1.38 12.27 9.61
C ILE A 317 -2.83 12.50 9.18
N CYS A 318 -3.06 12.83 7.91
CA CYS A 318 -4.39 13.23 7.44
C CYS A 318 -5.40 12.08 7.36
N PHE A 319 -4.97 10.87 6.98
CA PHE A 319 -5.87 9.75 6.66
C PHE A 319 -5.89 8.64 7.72
N VAL A 320 -4.98 8.65 8.71
CA VAL A 320 -4.99 7.70 9.83
C VAL A 320 -5.00 8.43 11.17
N PHE A 321 -3.92 9.12 11.53
CA PHE A 321 -3.71 9.61 12.90
C PHE A 321 -4.73 10.66 13.33
N LEU A 322 -5.08 11.61 12.47
CA LEU A 322 -6.18 12.56 12.71
C LEU A 322 -7.54 11.97 12.34
N SER A 323 -7.58 11.03 11.40
CA SER A 323 -8.82 10.49 10.85
C SER A 323 -9.58 9.65 11.86
N MET A 324 -8.90 8.78 12.64
CA MET A 324 -9.56 7.89 13.59
C MET A 324 -10.15 8.64 14.80
N PRO A 325 -9.44 9.52 15.54
CA PRO A 325 -10.04 10.24 16.67
C PRO A 325 -11.19 11.16 16.24
N SER A 326 -11.02 11.88 15.13
CA SER A 326 -12.06 12.77 14.58
C SER A 326 -13.19 12.05 13.84
N SER A 327 -13.19 10.71 13.78
CA SER A 327 -14.19 9.97 12.98
C SER A 327 -15.59 9.90 13.60
N GLY A 328 -15.74 10.04 14.92
CA GLY A 328 -16.99 9.64 15.58
C GLY A 328 -17.18 8.12 15.69
N GLY A 329 -16.16 7.31 15.32
CA GLY A 329 -16.21 5.85 15.34
C GLY A 329 -16.08 5.26 16.73
N ALA A 330 -14.98 5.55 17.44
CA ALA A 330 -14.74 5.04 18.79
C ALA A 330 -15.56 5.78 19.86
N TYR A 331 -15.59 7.11 19.76
CA TYR A 331 -16.23 8.03 20.69
C TYR A 331 -16.96 9.12 19.89
N PRO A 332 -18.03 9.73 20.43
CA PRO A 332 -18.67 10.89 19.81
C PRO A 332 -17.69 12.07 19.70
N LYS A 333 -17.95 12.99 18.76
CA LYS A 333 -17.26 14.30 18.72
C LYS A 333 -17.34 15.07 20.04
N TRP A 334 -18.40 14.88 20.82
CA TRP A 334 -18.66 15.53 22.13
C TRP A 334 -17.78 15.00 23.28
N PHE A 335 -17.04 13.90 23.09
CA PHE A 335 -16.11 13.36 24.10
C PHE A 335 -14.64 13.61 23.70
N MET A 336 -14.40 14.30 22.58
CA MET A 336 -13.07 14.51 22.01
C MET A 336 -12.60 15.95 22.24
N PRO A 337 -11.32 16.20 22.55
CA PRO A 337 -10.78 17.55 22.66
C PRO A 337 -11.04 18.39 21.39
N GLU A 338 -11.22 19.71 21.56
CA GLU A 338 -11.60 20.65 20.49
C GLU A 338 -10.87 20.44 19.14
N PRO A 339 -9.53 20.21 19.07
CA PRO A 339 -8.84 20.01 17.80
C PRO A 339 -9.36 18.82 16.99
N PHE A 340 -9.84 17.78 17.65
CA PHE A 340 -10.44 16.60 17.00
C PHE A 340 -11.94 16.76 16.77
N ALA A 341 -12.66 17.39 17.70
CA ALA A 341 -14.08 17.67 17.60
C ALA A 341 -14.40 18.62 16.43
N TRP A 342 -13.62 19.70 16.25
CA TRP A 342 -13.71 20.58 15.08
C TRP A 342 -13.38 19.83 13.79
N LEU A 343 -12.32 19.01 13.82
CA LEU A 343 -11.84 18.31 12.62
C LEU A 343 -12.82 17.23 12.11
N ASN A 344 -13.76 16.75 12.95
CA ASN A 344 -14.88 15.89 12.54
C ASN A 344 -15.71 16.46 11.37
N HIS A 345 -15.71 17.80 11.19
CA HIS A 345 -16.39 18.45 10.07
C HIS A 345 -15.68 18.28 8.71
N VAL A 346 -14.39 17.91 8.69
CA VAL A 346 -13.54 17.91 7.47
C VAL A 346 -12.87 16.55 7.23
N VAL A 347 -12.53 15.79 8.28
CA VAL A 347 -11.81 14.51 8.17
C VAL A 347 -12.61 13.46 7.39
N VAL A 348 -11.92 12.67 6.56
CA VAL A 348 -12.55 11.61 5.76
C VAL A 348 -13.25 10.56 6.61
N GLY A 349 -12.70 10.26 7.80
CA GLY A 349 -13.18 9.24 8.72
C GLY A 349 -14.61 9.44 9.20
N SER A 350 -15.05 10.69 9.44
CA SER A 350 -16.42 10.96 9.86
C SER A 350 -17.42 10.73 8.73
N SER A 351 -17.08 11.23 7.54
CA SER A 351 -17.88 11.02 6.33
C SER A 351 -17.95 9.55 5.92
N MET A 352 -16.93 8.73 6.21
CA MET A 352 -16.99 7.28 6.04
C MET A 352 -17.81 6.58 7.13
N VAL A 353 -17.59 6.88 8.41
CA VAL A 353 -18.34 6.26 9.52
C VAL A 353 -19.84 6.55 9.39
N ASP A 354 -20.24 7.78 9.07
CA ASP A 354 -21.63 8.15 8.78
C ASP A 354 -22.22 7.28 7.66
N MET A 355 -21.55 7.21 6.50
CA MET A 355 -22.03 6.41 5.36
C MET A 355 -22.13 4.92 5.68
N ILE A 356 -21.20 4.37 6.46
CA ILE A 356 -21.23 2.96 6.87
C ILE A 356 -22.38 2.71 7.85
N LYS A 357 -22.56 3.57 8.87
CA LYS A 357 -23.67 3.48 9.84
C LYS A 357 -25.04 3.64 9.17
N HIS A 358 -25.13 4.50 8.14
CA HIS A 358 -26.35 4.71 7.37
C HIS A 358 -26.73 3.47 6.54
N GLN A 359 -25.79 2.83 5.84
CA GLN A 359 -26.10 1.61 5.07
C GLN A 359 -26.29 0.36 5.93
N ILE A 360 -25.57 0.19 7.05
CA ILE A 360 -25.60 -1.06 7.85
C ILE A 360 -26.68 -1.02 8.94
N TYR A 361 -26.86 0.12 9.62
CA TYR A 361 -27.80 0.22 10.76
C TYR A 361 -28.96 1.20 10.53
N GLY A 362 -29.00 1.91 9.39
CA GLY A 362 -30.06 2.88 9.08
C GLY A 362 -30.01 4.19 9.87
N VAL A 363 -28.87 4.51 10.49
CA VAL A 363 -28.69 5.67 11.39
C VAL A 363 -27.65 6.66 10.89
N GLY A 364 -27.67 7.88 11.44
CA GLY A 364 -26.79 8.97 11.03
C GLY A 364 -27.29 9.71 9.78
N PRO A 365 -26.59 10.78 9.36
CA PRO A 365 -27.01 11.62 8.25
C PRO A 365 -26.94 10.90 6.90
N GLY A 366 -27.86 11.25 5.99
CA GLY A 366 -27.92 10.64 4.66
C GLY A 366 -26.65 10.83 3.81
N PRO A 367 -26.44 9.98 2.79
CA PRO A 367 -25.13 9.81 2.13
C PRO A 367 -24.63 11.05 1.38
N ALA A 368 -25.48 12.04 1.13
CA ALA A 368 -25.12 13.29 0.46
C ALA A 368 -23.91 13.99 1.11
N ARG A 369 -23.82 14.02 2.45
CA ARG A 369 -22.68 14.63 3.16
C ARG A 369 -21.37 13.93 2.80
N GLY A 370 -21.34 12.61 2.90
CA GLY A 370 -20.15 11.83 2.61
C GLY A 370 -19.75 11.83 1.13
N LEU A 371 -20.73 11.79 0.21
CA LEU A 371 -20.49 11.91 -1.22
C LEU A 371 -19.89 13.27 -1.62
N ILE A 372 -20.33 14.36 -0.98
CA ILE A 372 -19.74 15.70 -1.18
C ILE A 372 -18.29 15.72 -0.66
N THR A 373 -18.03 15.23 0.56
CA THR A 373 -16.65 15.16 1.10
C THR A 373 -15.73 14.33 0.21
N MET A 374 -16.19 13.15 -0.25
CA MET A 374 -15.48 12.27 -1.17
C MET A 374 -15.15 12.98 -2.50
N ALA A 375 -16.12 13.69 -3.09
CA ALA A 375 -15.92 14.48 -4.30
C ALA A 375 -14.91 15.62 -4.10
N CYS A 376 -14.96 16.33 -2.97
CA CYS A 376 -14.02 17.38 -2.61
C CYS A 376 -12.58 16.85 -2.48
N TYR A 377 -12.37 15.71 -1.81
CA TYR A 377 -11.04 15.09 -1.70
C TYR A 377 -10.52 14.59 -3.06
N ALA A 378 -11.37 13.98 -3.88
CA ALA A 378 -11.00 13.57 -5.24
C ALA A 378 -10.61 14.77 -6.13
N ALA A 379 -11.41 15.84 -6.11
CA ALA A 379 -11.14 17.08 -6.84
C ALA A 379 -9.84 17.76 -6.37
N ALA A 380 -9.64 17.89 -5.05
CA ALA A 380 -8.41 18.42 -4.48
C ALA A 380 -7.18 17.59 -4.90
N GLY A 381 -7.29 16.26 -4.92
CA GLY A 381 -6.23 15.36 -5.40
C GLY A 381 -5.89 15.52 -6.88
N LEU A 382 -6.89 15.71 -7.74
CA LEU A 382 -6.70 16.00 -9.17
C LEU A 382 -6.04 17.37 -9.40
N VAL A 383 -6.47 18.39 -8.67
CA VAL A 383 -5.88 19.75 -8.67
C VAL A 383 -4.41 19.70 -8.21
N LEU A 384 -4.14 19.04 -7.08
CA LEU A 384 -2.79 18.83 -6.56
C LEU A 384 -1.91 18.06 -7.55
N MET A 385 -2.42 17.03 -8.23
CA MET A 385 -1.66 16.32 -9.26
C MET A 385 -1.34 17.22 -10.46
N PHE A 386 -2.27 18.06 -10.91
CA PHE A 386 -2.08 18.93 -12.07
C PHE A 386 -1.00 19.99 -11.83
N PHE A 387 -1.12 20.75 -10.74
CA PHE A 387 -0.12 21.76 -10.37
C PHE A 387 1.19 21.12 -9.88
N GLY A 388 1.09 20.02 -9.14
CA GLY A 388 2.22 19.24 -8.64
C GLY A 388 3.10 18.70 -9.77
N LYS A 389 2.52 18.26 -10.89
CA LYS A 389 3.28 17.90 -12.10
C LYS A 389 4.17 19.05 -12.57
N MET A 390 3.58 20.23 -12.81
CA MET A 390 4.31 21.40 -13.31
C MET A 390 5.42 21.84 -12.35
N TRP A 391 5.13 21.79 -11.05
CA TRP A 391 6.10 22.11 -10.00
C TRP A 391 7.25 21.10 -9.93
N TRP A 392 6.94 19.80 -9.98
CA TRP A 392 7.92 18.72 -9.94
C TRP A 392 8.84 18.72 -11.16
N GLU A 393 8.31 18.93 -12.37
CA GLU A 393 9.09 19.07 -13.60
C GLU A 393 10.08 20.25 -13.48
N ARG A 394 9.62 21.44 -13.06
CA ARG A 394 10.47 22.62 -12.81
C ARG A 394 11.55 22.34 -11.76
N ARG A 395 11.19 21.70 -10.63
CA ARG A 395 12.12 21.38 -9.53
C ARG A 395 13.16 20.33 -9.94
N ARG A 396 12.77 19.31 -10.71
CA ARG A 396 13.65 18.27 -11.24
C ARG A 396 14.63 18.82 -12.27
N ILE A 397 14.18 19.67 -13.20
CA ILE A 397 15.07 20.37 -14.15
C ILE A 397 16.10 21.22 -13.38
N ARG A 398 15.67 22.01 -12.38
CA ARG A 398 16.58 22.81 -11.55
C ARG A 398 17.58 21.93 -10.78
N ALA A 399 17.17 20.78 -10.24
CA ALA A 399 18.08 19.85 -9.56
C ALA A 399 19.16 19.30 -10.50
N ILE A 400 18.77 18.82 -11.69
CA ILE A 400 19.69 18.31 -12.71
C ILE A 400 20.68 19.40 -13.17
N VAL A 401 20.18 20.62 -13.46
CA VAL A 401 21.02 21.75 -13.90
C VAL A 401 21.96 22.26 -12.80
N THR A 402 21.62 22.10 -11.52
CA THR A 402 22.47 22.51 -10.39
C THR A 402 23.35 21.38 -9.85
N GLY A 403 23.25 20.16 -10.38
CA GLY A 403 24.03 19.00 -9.93
C GLY A 403 23.79 18.59 -8.46
N ARG A 404 22.73 19.08 -7.81
CA ARG A 404 22.54 18.90 -6.36
C ARG A 404 22.01 17.50 -6.03
N THR A 405 22.78 16.73 -5.27
CA THR A 405 22.36 15.43 -4.71
C THR A 405 21.80 15.60 -3.29
N THR A 406 21.01 14.61 -2.86
CA THR A 406 20.58 14.43 -1.47
C THR A 406 21.43 13.37 -0.77
N MET A 407 21.54 13.46 0.55
CA MET A 407 22.24 12.46 1.39
C MET A 407 21.76 11.02 1.14
N PHE A 408 20.48 10.82 0.83
CA PHE A 408 19.93 9.50 0.48
C PHE A 408 20.40 9.01 -0.90
N GLN A 409 20.61 9.91 -1.87
CA GLN A 409 21.20 9.55 -3.16
C GLN A 409 22.69 9.21 -3.03
N ASP A 410 23.43 9.94 -2.18
CA ASP A 410 24.82 9.61 -1.86
C ASP A 410 24.90 8.20 -1.22
N ALA A 411 24.11 7.96 -0.16
CA ALA A 411 24.07 6.68 0.56
C ALA A 411 23.64 5.51 -0.34
N GLN A 412 22.66 5.71 -1.23
CA GLN A 412 22.26 4.70 -2.23
C GLN A 412 23.32 4.46 -3.32
N THR A 413 24.26 5.39 -3.51
CA THR A 413 25.36 5.26 -4.48
C THR A 413 26.52 4.53 -3.82
N ALA A 414 26.96 4.98 -2.65
CA ALA A 414 27.98 4.31 -1.83
C ALA A 414 27.58 2.87 -1.47
N ASN A 415 26.31 2.59 -1.13
CA ASN A 415 25.86 1.23 -0.86
C ASN A 415 25.73 0.38 -2.15
N ARG A 416 25.64 0.98 -3.35
CA ARG A 416 25.73 0.22 -4.61
C ARG A 416 27.18 -0.10 -4.96
N GLU A 417 28.07 0.84 -4.74
CA GLU A 417 29.52 0.70 -4.97
C GLU A 417 30.08 -0.37 -4.03
N PHE A 418 29.82 -0.26 -2.72
CA PHE A 418 30.20 -1.25 -1.71
C PHE A 418 29.65 -2.67 -1.99
N LEU A 419 28.36 -2.80 -2.36
CA LEU A 419 27.81 -4.11 -2.75
C LEU A 419 28.38 -4.62 -4.08
N GLY A 420 28.88 -3.73 -4.94
CA GLY A 420 29.63 -4.10 -6.15
C GLY A 420 31.00 -4.67 -5.80
N GLU A 421 31.75 -3.98 -4.94
CA GLU A 421 33.07 -4.40 -4.43
C GLU A 421 32.97 -5.75 -3.68
N GLN A 422 31.99 -5.91 -2.79
CA GLN A 422 31.74 -7.19 -2.11
C GLN A 422 31.39 -8.31 -3.09
N ARG A 423 30.54 -8.05 -4.09
CA ARG A 423 30.19 -9.03 -5.12
C ARG A 423 31.42 -9.42 -5.95
N ASP A 424 32.24 -8.45 -6.34
CA ASP A 424 33.36 -8.71 -7.24
C ASP A 424 34.50 -9.44 -6.50
N ALA A 425 34.77 -9.11 -5.22
CA ALA A 425 35.65 -9.89 -4.37
C ALA A 425 35.15 -11.33 -4.12
N GLU A 426 33.84 -11.54 -3.93
CA GLU A 426 33.26 -12.88 -3.77
C GLU A 426 33.27 -13.67 -5.09
N LEU A 427 33.11 -13.01 -6.24
CA LEU A 427 33.32 -13.65 -7.55
C LEU A 427 34.79 -14.11 -7.71
N GLU A 428 35.75 -13.25 -7.39
CA GLU A 428 37.19 -13.55 -7.50
C GLU A 428 37.57 -14.72 -6.57
N ARG A 429 37.04 -14.77 -5.35
CA ARG A 429 37.16 -15.91 -4.41
C ARG A 429 36.71 -17.24 -5.02
N HIS A 430 35.74 -17.27 -5.93
CA HIS A 430 35.26 -18.50 -6.61
C HIS A 430 35.82 -18.71 -8.02
N GLY A 431 36.86 -17.95 -8.41
CA GLY A 431 37.53 -18.07 -9.70
C GLY A 431 36.83 -17.33 -10.85
N LEU A 432 36.02 -16.31 -10.54
CA LEU A 432 35.19 -15.57 -11.50
C LEU A 432 35.53 -14.07 -11.50
N THR A 433 35.36 -13.40 -12.64
CA THR A 433 35.41 -11.93 -12.74
C THR A 433 34.14 -11.40 -13.41
N SER A 434 33.64 -10.25 -12.94
CA SER A 434 32.60 -9.52 -13.66
C SER A 434 33.23 -8.51 -14.61
N THR A 435 32.95 -8.63 -15.91
CA THR A 435 33.23 -7.54 -16.86
C THR A 435 32.34 -6.33 -16.57
N GLU A 436 32.72 -5.14 -17.06
CA GLU A 436 31.93 -3.90 -16.92
C GLU A 436 30.55 -3.98 -17.60
N THR A 437 30.32 -4.97 -18.47
CA THR A 437 29.02 -5.27 -19.08
C THR A 437 28.15 -6.23 -18.25
N GLY A 438 28.61 -6.66 -17.07
CA GLY A 438 27.93 -7.64 -16.21
C GLY A 438 28.03 -9.08 -16.73
N THR A 439 29.02 -9.38 -17.58
CA THR A 439 29.27 -10.73 -18.08
C THR A 439 30.29 -11.42 -17.19
N LEU A 440 30.00 -12.63 -16.72
CA LEU A 440 30.94 -13.40 -15.92
C LEU A 440 31.97 -14.11 -16.80
N SER A 441 33.24 -13.97 -16.46
CA SER A 441 34.38 -14.71 -17.01
C SER A 441 35.02 -15.58 -15.92
N VAL A 442 35.61 -16.71 -16.31
CA VAL A 442 36.39 -17.56 -15.39
C VAL A 442 37.85 -17.13 -15.46
N LEU A 443 38.52 -17.02 -14.31
CA LEU A 443 39.97 -16.83 -14.20
C LEU A 443 40.71 -18.06 -14.74
N ARG A 444 41.93 -17.88 -15.24
CA ARG A 444 42.75 -19.03 -15.69
C ARG A 444 43.39 -19.70 -14.48
N ASP A 445 43.84 -20.93 -14.68
CA ASP A 445 44.40 -21.75 -13.60
C ASP A 445 45.72 -21.18 -13.07
N ASP A 446 46.48 -20.50 -13.93
CA ASP A 446 47.72 -19.80 -13.59
C ASP A 446 47.47 -18.44 -12.89
N ASP A 447 46.25 -17.91 -12.96
CA ASP A 447 45.86 -16.56 -12.48
C ASP A 447 45.00 -16.60 -11.18
N TRP A 448 44.75 -17.78 -10.59
CA TRP A 448 43.82 -17.95 -9.47
C TRP A 448 44.40 -18.77 -8.31
N GLU A 449 44.69 -18.08 -7.20
CA GLU A 449 45.06 -18.70 -5.91
C GLU A 449 43.87 -18.63 -4.94
N ASP A 450 43.58 -19.73 -4.24
CA ASP A 450 42.52 -19.77 -3.23
C ASP A 450 43.03 -19.22 -1.89
N ALA A 451 42.69 -17.96 -1.59
CA ALA A 451 43.09 -17.28 -0.35
C ALA A 451 42.50 -17.92 0.94
N ARG A 452 41.56 -18.87 0.86
CA ARG A 452 40.89 -19.48 2.02
C ARG A 452 41.74 -20.51 2.76
N VAL A 453 43.00 -20.71 2.38
CA VAL A 453 44.02 -21.38 3.20
C VAL A 453 44.18 -20.72 4.60
N GLY A 454 43.68 -19.49 4.80
CA GLY A 454 43.59 -18.81 6.10
C GLY A 454 42.19 -18.67 6.75
N GLY A 455 41.10 -19.03 6.06
CA GLY A 455 39.71 -18.86 6.56
C GLY A 455 39.14 -17.42 6.53
N ASP A 456 37.85 -17.27 6.85
CA ASP A 456 37.15 -15.97 6.96
C ASP A 456 36.46 -15.84 8.33
N VAL A 457 36.56 -14.66 8.97
CA VAL A 457 36.33 -14.42 10.40
C VAL A 457 34.95 -14.86 10.88
N PHE A 458 33.92 -14.81 10.03
CA PHE A 458 32.55 -15.11 10.43
C PHE A 458 32.13 -16.59 10.24
N THR A 459 32.70 -17.29 9.26
CA THR A 459 32.21 -18.62 8.80
C THR A 459 33.30 -19.70 8.63
N GLY A 460 34.56 -19.43 8.97
CA GLY A 460 35.61 -20.45 8.88
C GLY A 460 37.00 -20.01 9.32
N GLY A 461 37.10 -18.94 10.10
CA GLY A 461 38.34 -18.42 10.69
C GLY A 461 38.53 -18.93 12.12
N ARG A 462 39.69 -18.60 12.71
CA ARG A 462 40.14 -19.10 14.03
C ARG A 462 39.20 -18.79 15.21
N ASP A 463 38.32 -17.81 15.05
CA ASP A 463 37.33 -17.35 16.05
C ASP A 463 35.88 -17.35 15.49
N GLY A 464 35.61 -18.15 14.45
CA GLY A 464 34.29 -18.23 13.78
C GLY A 464 33.23 -19.04 14.55
N LEU A 465 31.96 -18.90 14.13
CA LEU A 465 30.83 -19.61 14.75
C LEU A 465 30.60 -21.05 14.23
N GLU A 466 31.18 -21.39 13.08
CA GLU A 466 31.05 -22.73 12.46
C GLU A 466 32.40 -23.45 12.50
N THR A 467 32.40 -24.71 12.98
CA THR A 467 33.61 -25.51 13.22
C THR A 467 34.12 -26.27 11.98
N GLU A 468 33.36 -26.26 10.89
CA GLU A 468 33.70 -26.95 9.63
C GLU A 468 33.98 -25.92 8.52
N THR A 469 35.04 -26.14 7.74
CA THR A 469 35.38 -25.27 6.62
C THR A 469 34.44 -25.52 5.43
N THR A 470 33.64 -24.52 5.07
CA THR A 470 32.66 -24.63 3.97
C THR A 470 33.36 -24.98 2.64
N PRO A 471 33.05 -26.11 1.97
CA PRO A 471 33.73 -26.54 0.75
C PRO A 471 33.42 -25.64 -0.46
N THR A 472 34.23 -24.61 -0.64
CA THR A 472 33.97 -23.49 -1.56
C THR A 472 34.68 -23.66 -2.92
N GLY A 473 34.46 -24.80 -3.56
CA GLY A 473 35.01 -25.10 -4.88
C GLY A 473 34.52 -24.14 -5.99
N ARG A 474 35.30 -24.01 -7.06
CA ARG A 474 34.96 -23.17 -8.24
C ARG A 474 33.56 -23.47 -8.78
N ILE A 475 32.81 -22.41 -9.09
CA ILE A 475 31.47 -22.50 -9.67
C ILE A 475 31.58 -22.61 -11.21
N PRO A 476 31.14 -23.71 -11.84
CA PRO A 476 31.31 -23.92 -13.28
C PRO A 476 30.38 -23.00 -14.10
N VAL A 477 30.95 -22.00 -14.77
CA VAL A 477 30.22 -21.12 -15.70
C VAL A 477 29.90 -21.85 -16.99
N VAL A 478 28.70 -22.42 -17.07
CA VAL A 478 28.15 -23.00 -18.31
C VAL A 478 28.01 -21.89 -19.35
N ARG A 479 28.90 -21.87 -20.34
CA ARG A 479 28.80 -20.95 -21.48
C ARG A 479 27.53 -21.25 -22.26
N SER A 480 26.86 -20.21 -22.76
CA SER A 480 25.58 -20.36 -23.47
C SER A 480 25.68 -21.18 -24.78
N GLY A 481 26.89 -21.39 -25.30
CA GLY A 481 27.17 -22.29 -26.44
C GLY A 481 27.44 -23.75 -26.06
N ASP A 482 27.82 -24.03 -24.80
CA ASP A 482 28.18 -25.37 -24.31
C ASP A 482 26.97 -26.14 -23.74
N ARG A 483 25.75 -25.76 -24.13
CA ARG A 483 24.58 -26.65 -24.04
C ARG A 483 24.69 -27.73 -25.12
N SER A 484 25.55 -28.71 -24.87
CA SER A 484 25.51 -29.98 -25.57
C SER A 484 24.13 -30.61 -25.40
N GLY A 485 23.39 -30.72 -26.51
CA GLY A 485 22.25 -31.65 -26.57
C GLY A 485 22.78 -33.06 -26.32
N PRO A 486 22.00 -33.96 -25.69
CA PRO A 486 22.46 -35.28 -25.30
C PRO A 486 22.98 -36.05 -26.53
N SER A 487 24.28 -36.33 -26.55
CA SER A 487 24.95 -37.03 -27.64
C SER A 487 24.46 -38.48 -27.70
N GLY A 488 23.74 -38.81 -28.77
CA GLY A 488 23.02 -40.07 -28.86
C GLY A 488 23.93 -41.30 -28.89
N ARG A 489 23.68 -42.26 -28.01
CA ARG A 489 23.93 -43.68 -28.29
C ARG A 489 22.79 -44.21 -29.18
N PRO A 490 23.08 -45.04 -30.19
CA PRO A 490 22.09 -45.41 -31.21
C PRO A 490 21.20 -46.59 -30.82
N GLY A 491 19.92 -46.53 -31.22
CA GLY A 491 19.04 -47.70 -31.39
C GLY A 491 18.18 -48.09 -30.17
N GLY A 492 16.85 -48.07 -30.35
CA GLY A 492 15.87 -48.57 -29.38
C GLY A 492 14.70 -47.59 -29.18
N ALA A 493 13.51 -47.96 -29.65
CA ALA A 493 12.35 -47.06 -29.65
C ALA A 493 11.84 -46.78 -28.22
N GLY A 494 11.79 -45.49 -27.83
CA GLY A 494 11.22 -45.02 -26.57
C GLY A 494 10.35 -43.79 -26.79
N THR A 495 9.09 -43.83 -26.33
CA THR A 495 8.10 -42.76 -26.55
C THR A 495 8.40 -41.51 -25.73
N GLY A 496 8.45 -40.34 -26.38
CA GLY A 496 8.68 -39.06 -25.69
C GLY A 496 7.48 -38.60 -24.85
N PRO A 497 7.69 -38.03 -23.64
CA PRO A 497 6.62 -37.64 -22.74
C PRO A 497 5.94 -36.33 -23.18
N ARG A 498 4.64 -36.40 -23.52
CA ARG A 498 3.73 -35.25 -23.57
C ARG A 498 2.78 -35.29 -22.37
N THR A 499 2.88 -34.34 -21.45
CA THR A 499 1.95 -34.21 -20.32
C THR A 499 1.48 -32.77 -20.13
N ARG A 500 0.22 -32.53 -20.51
CA ARG A 500 -0.64 -31.43 -20.02
C ARG A 500 -2.10 -31.92 -20.13
N PRO A 501 -3.01 -31.28 -19.40
CA PRO A 501 -3.38 -31.63 -18.02
C PRO A 501 -4.31 -32.85 -17.94
N ALA A 502 -4.48 -33.43 -16.75
CA ALA A 502 -5.41 -34.55 -16.53
C ALA A 502 -6.67 -34.09 -15.75
N PRO A 503 -7.90 -34.32 -16.27
CA PRO A 503 -9.08 -34.52 -15.46
C PRO A 503 -9.17 -35.99 -14.97
N ARG A 504 -10.05 -36.26 -14.00
CA ARG A 504 -10.38 -37.63 -13.54
C ARG A 504 -11.89 -37.85 -13.66
N SER A 505 -12.28 -39.02 -14.19
CA SER A 505 -13.66 -39.53 -14.15
C SER A 505 -13.69 -41.05 -14.33
N ASP A 506 -13.97 -41.74 -13.22
CA ASP A 506 -14.90 -42.87 -13.05
C ASP A 506 -14.74 -44.26 -13.74
N ALA A 507 -15.04 -45.27 -12.90
CA ALA A 507 -15.90 -46.44 -13.18
C ALA A 507 -15.35 -47.71 -13.91
N PRO A 508 -15.97 -48.90 -13.74
CA PRO A 508 -16.61 -49.45 -12.51
C PRO A 508 -16.52 -51.01 -12.32
N ARG A 509 -17.16 -51.52 -11.25
CA ARG A 509 -17.62 -52.92 -10.97
C ARG A 509 -16.52 -53.95 -10.59
N ALA A 510 -16.74 -54.95 -9.71
CA ALA A 510 -17.71 -55.25 -8.61
C ALA A 510 -17.12 -56.46 -7.80
N SER A 511 -17.67 -57.16 -6.79
CA SER A 511 -18.92 -57.24 -5.99
C SER A 511 -18.59 -58.07 -4.69
N ALA A 512 -19.41 -58.42 -3.67
CA ALA A 512 -20.81 -58.20 -3.24
C ALA A 512 -20.95 -58.61 -1.74
N GLY A 513 -21.97 -58.09 -1.01
CA GLY A 513 -22.46 -58.60 0.31
C GLY A 513 -21.61 -58.25 1.55
N SER A 514 -22.14 -58.28 2.79
CA SER A 514 -23.55 -58.34 3.26
C SER A 514 -23.69 -58.03 4.77
N ASP A 515 -24.82 -57.41 5.15
CA ASP A 515 -25.58 -57.47 6.43
C ASP A 515 -25.05 -57.04 7.84
N ALA A 516 -25.92 -56.23 8.48
CA ALA A 516 -26.48 -56.30 9.85
C ALA A 516 -25.70 -55.94 11.15
N GLY A 517 -26.48 -55.47 12.16
CA GLY A 517 -26.11 -55.30 13.59
C GLY A 517 -25.44 -53.94 13.93
N ALA A 518 -25.95 -53.00 14.75
CA ALA A 518 -27.02 -52.87 15.77
C ALA A 518 -26.65 -53.24 17.23
N ARG A 519 -26.69 -52.22 18.11
CA ARG A 519 -26.69 -52.26 19.61
C ARG A 519 -25.41 -52.80 20.29
N SER A 520 -25.17 -52.60 21.59
CA SER A 520 -25.52 -51.49 22.52
C SER A 520 -24.59 -51.59 23.76
N ASP A 521 -24.53 -50.52 24.56
CA ASP A 521 -23.95 -50.49 25.92
C ASP A 521 -22.43 -50.78 26.03
N GLY A 522 -21.69 -50.30 27.04
CA GLY A 522 -21.99 -49.26 28.02
C GLY A 522 -21.02 -49.36 29.20
N ASP A 523 -20.49 -48.22 29.70
CA ASP A 523 -20.38 -47.99 31.16
C ASP A 523 -20.02 -46.53 31.55
N ARG A 524 -20.14 -46.24 32.85
CA ARG A 524 -19.79 -45.01 33.59
C ARG A 524 -19.13 -45.45 34.94
N PRO A 525 -18.81 -44.57 35.90
CA PRO A 525 -18.05 -43.32 35.79
C PRO A 525 -16.97 -43.16 36.90
N HIS A 526 -15.85 -42.49 36.59
CA HIS A 526 -15.01 -41.79 37.60
C HIS A 526 -14.43 -40.51 36.96
N GLY A 527 -14.19 -39.40 37.67
CA GLY A 527 -14.46 -39.07 39.07
C GLY A 527 -14.19 -37.58 39.35
N ARG A 528 -14.65 -37.05 40.49
CA ARG A 528 -14.43 -35.66 40.96
C ARG A 528 -12.92 -35.33 40.99
N HIS A 529 -12.46 -34.09 40.78
CA HIS A 529 -12.72 -32.93 41.65
C HIS A 529 -12.53 -31.56 40.96
N ALA A 530 -13.05 -30.52 41.61
CA ALA A 530 -12.85 -29.11 41.27
C ALA A 530 -12.32 -28.33 42.50
N GLY A 531 -11.76 -27.14 42.28
CA GLY A 531 -11.60 -26.12 43.33
C GLY A 531 -10.20 -25.52 43.48
N GLN A 532 -9.89 -24.52 42.65
CA GLN A 532 -9.51 -23.16 43.09
C GLN A 532 -9.82 -22.17 41.97
#